data_AF-A0A013VHH8-F1
#
_entry.id   AF-A0A013VHH8-F1
#
_cell.length_a   1.000
_cell.length_b   1.000
_cell.length_c   1.000
_cell.angle_alpha   90.00
_cell.angle_beta   90.00
_cell.angle_gamma   90.00
#
_symmetry.space_group_name_H-M   'P 1'
#
loop_
_entity.id
_entity.type
_entity.pdbx_description
1 polymer ?
#
loop_
_entity_poly.entity_id
_entity_poly.type
_entity_poly.pdbx_seq_one_letter_code
_entity_poly.pdbx_strand_id
1 'polypeptide(L)'
;MRALGTHLAGILALSLDLPEAYFGKGCDEPMVTTRLLHYPPQMGVGEGNQLGAGAHTDWGLLTILMQDDVGGLEVQNADGDWVNAPPDTRHISS
;
A
#
# COMPACT_ATOMS: atom_id res chain seq x y z
N MET A 1 3.85 13.16 -1.83
CA MET A 1 3.69 11.82 -2.44
C MET A 1 4.53 11.60 -3.69
N ARG A 2 4.47 12.46 -4.72
CA ARG A 2 5.28 12.29 -5.96
C ARG A 2 6.79 12.13 -5.71
N ALA A 3 7.42 13.08 -5.01
CA ALA A 3 8.86 13.04 -4.76
C ALA A 3 9.32 11.77 -4.02
N LEU A 4 8.56 11.34 -3.00
CA LEU A 4 8.80 10.09 -2.29
C LEU A 4 8.66 8.87 -3.22
N GLY A 5 7.59 8.82 -4.03
CA GLY A 5 7.36 7.75 -5.00
C GLY A 5 8.50 7.64 -6.03
N THR A 6 8.97 8.77 -6.58
CA THR A 6 10.11 8.79 -7.50
C THR A 6 11.40 8.32 -6.83
N HIS A 7 11.65 8.73 -5.58
CA HIS A 7 12.81 8.28 -4.83
C HIS A 7 12.78 6.76 -4.56
N LEU A 8 11.62 6.24 -4.11
CA LEU A 8 11.45 4.80 -3.89
C LEU A 8 11.55 3.99 -5.19
N ALA A 9 11.06 4.52 -6.32
CA ALA A 9 11.23 3.88 -7.61
C ALA A 9 12.71 3.79 -8.02
N GLY A 10 13.52 4.81 -7.72
CA GLY A 10 14.97 4.75 -7.93
C GLY A 10 15.65 3.68 -7.08
N ILE A 11 15.28 3.59 -5.79
CA ILE A 11 15.79 2.53 -4.89
C ILE A 11 15.38 1.14 -5.39
N LEU A 12 14.15 0.97 -5.86
CA LEU A 12 13.67 -0.29 -6.44
C LEU A 12 14.45 -0.67 -7.70
N ALA A 13 14.79 0.30 -8.56
CA ALA A 13 15.62 0.02 -9.73
C ALA A 13 17.00 -0.52 -9.33
N LEU A 14 17.62 0.12 -8.33
CA LEU A 14 18.92 -0.32 -7.81
C LEU A 14 18.87 -1.71 -7.16
N SER A 15 17.79 -2.08 -6.46
CA SER A 15 17.64 -3.42 -5.89
C SER A 15 17.43 -4.53 -6.94
N LEU A 16 17.20 -4.16 -8.19
CA LEU A 16 17.07 -5.04 -9.34
C LEU A 16 18.33 -5.01 -10.25
N ASP A 17 19.44 -4.42 -9.79
CA ASP A 17 20.66 -4.20 -10.56
C ASP A 17 20.45 -3.39 -11.86
N LEU A 18 19.46 -2.48 -11.86
CA LEU A 18 19.17 -1.56 -12.95
C LEU A 18 19.72 -0.16 -12.64
N PRO A 19 19.92 0.70 -13.67
CA PRO A 19 20.24 2.10 -13.44
C PRO A 19 19.17 2.78 -12.57
N GLU A 20 19.56 3.63 -11.62
CA GLU A 20 18.61 4.33 -10.71
C GLU A 20 17.48 5.05 -11.46
N ALA A 21 17.78 5.62 -12.63
CA ALA A 21 16.82 6.32 -13.47
C ALA A 21 15.92 5.40 -14.34
N TYR A 22 15.97 4.08 -14.18
CA TYR A 22 15.29 3.11 -15.05
C TYR A 22 13.78 3.38 -15.17
N PHE A 23 13.10 3.66 -14.05
CA PHE A 23 11.68 3.99 -14.03
C PHE A 23 11.39 5.49 -14.28
N GLY A 24 12.42 6.32 -14.45
CA GLY A 24 12.31 7.79 -14.47
C GLY A 24 11.30 8.31 -15.49
N LYS A 25 11.29 7.75 -16.69
CA LYS A 25 10.33 8.13 -17.75
C LYS A 25 8.87 7.89 -17.35
N GLY A 26 8.60 6.85 -16.55
CA GLY A 26 7.26 6.59 -16.00
C GLY A 26 6.85 7.55 -14.88
N CYS A 27 7.79 8.33 -14.35
CA CYS A 27 7.61 9.29 -13.26
C CYS A 27 7.63 10.76 -13.69
N ASP A 28 7.82 11.06 -14.98
CA ASP A 28 7.83 12.43 -15.52
C ASP A 28 6.42 13.08 -15.42
N GLU A 29 5.39 12.34 -15.85
CA GLU A 29 3.97 12.71 -15.75
C GLU A 29 3.17 11.55 -15.12
N PRO A 30 3.38 11.28 -13.82
CA PRO A 30 2.79 10.12 -13.19
C PRO A 30 1.30 10.34 -12.95
N MET A 31 0.50 9.31 -13.23
CA MET A 31 -0.87 9.26 -12.71
C MET A 31 -0.80 8.94 -11.22
N VAL A 32 -0.98 9.97 -10.38
CA VAL A 32 -0.99 9.84 -8.92
C VAL A 32 -2.43 9.91 -8.43
N THR A 33 -2.92 8.83 -7.83
CA THR A 33 -4.24 8.78 -7.21
C THR A 33 -4.10 8.64 -5.71
N THR A 34 -4.82 9.49 -4.96
CA THR A 34 -4.93 9.39 -3.50
C THR A 34 -6.35 8.97 -3.15
N ARG A 35 -6.50 7.95 -2.31
CA ARG A 35 -7.79 7.51 -1.78
C ARG A 35 -7.82 7.78 -0.28
N LEU A 36 -8.83 8.51 0.18
CA LEU A 36 -9.14 8.64 1.61
C LEU A 36 -10.21 7.60 1.93
N LEU A 37 -9.93 6.72 2.90
CA LEU A 37 -10.77 5.58 3.21
C LEU A 37 -11.25 5.68 4.66
N HIS A 38 -12.53 5.44 4.87
CA HIS A 38 -13.13 5.28 6.19
C HIS A 38 -13.97 4.00 6.19
N TYR A 39 -13.56 3.03 7.01
CA TYR A 39 -14.27 1.78 7.17
C TYR A 39 -15.10 1.84 8.47
N PRO A 40 -16.44 1.78 8.41
CA PRO A 40 -17.27 1.83 9.59
C PRO A 40 -17.08 0.56 10.45
N PRO A 41 -17.24 0.65 11.79
CA PRO A 41 -17.22 -0.53 12.66
C PRO A 41 -18.25 -1.56 12.23
N GLN A 42 -17.87 -2.84 12.18
CA GLN A 42 -18.78 -3.92 11.85
C GLN A 42 -19.37 -4.55 13.12
N MET A 43 -20.69 -4.72 13.13
CA MET A 43 -21.42 -5.32 14.25
C MET A 43 -21.65 -6.81 13.97
N GLY A 44 -21.17 -7.68 14.87
CA GLY A 44 -21.42 -9.12 14.84
C GLY A 44 -20.33 -9.90 14.11
N VAL A 45 -19.28 -10.31 14.83
CA VAL A 45 -18.25 -11.23 14.31
C VAL A 45 -18.91 -12.58 13.94
N GLY A 46 -18.82 -13.01 12.68
CA GLY A 46 -19.30 -14.32 12.23
C GLY A 46 -20.62 -14.35 11.43
N GLU A 47 -21.28 -13.22 11.20
CA GLU A 47 -22.42 -13.12 10.27
C GLU A 47 -21.95 -12.65 8.88
N GLY A 48 -21.70 -13.58 7.95
CA GLY A 48 -21.50 -13.29 6.52
C GLY A 48 -20.14 -12.71 6.09
N ASN A 49 -20.10 -12.09 4.90
CA ASN A 49 -18.89 -11.50 4.29
C ASN A 49 -18.57 -10.13 4.91
N GLN A 50 -17.64 -10.13 5.86
CA GLN A 50 -17.23 -8.98 6.68
C GLN A 50 -16.07 -8.17 6.07
N LEU A 51 -15.73 -8.42 4.81
CA LEU A 51 -14.64 -7.72 4.15
C LEU A 51 -15.00 -6.24 3.91
N GLY A 52 -14.28 -5.33 4.57
CA GLY A 52 -14.35 -3.90 4.28
C GLY A 52 -13.83 -3.57 2.87
N ALA A 53 -12.81 -4.30 2.43
CA ALA A 53 -12.34 -4.35 1.04
C ALA A 53 -11.99 -5.80 0.68
N GLY A 54 -12.43 -6.27 -0.49
CA GLY A 54 -12.09 -7.60 -0.98
C GLY A 54 -10.65 -7.69 -1.48
N ALA A 55 -10.12 -8.91 -1.62
CA ALA A 55 -8.81 -9.16 -2.20
C ALA A 55 -8.69 -8.53 -3.61
N HIS A 56 -7.66 -7.73 -3.82
CA HIS A 56 -7.36 -7.10 -5.11
C HIS A 56 -5.89 -6.70 -5.18
N THR A 57 -5.42 -6.41 -6.38
CA THR A 57 -4.15 -5.72 -6.62
C THR A 57 -4.44 -4.27 -7.00
N ASP A 58 -3.60 -3.35 -6.56
CA ASP A 58 -3.63 -1.98 -7.06
C ASP A 58 -3.08 -1.88 -8.49
N TRP A 59 -3.52 -0.84 -9.19
CA TRP A 59 -2.97 -0.47 -10.48
C TRP A 59 -1.79 0.48 -10.29
N GLY A 60 -0.73 0.30 -11.09
CA GLY A 60 0.42 1.20 -11.12
C GLY A 60 1.71 0.55 -10.61
N LEU A 61 2.71 1.38 -10.32
CA LEU A 61 4.06 0.93 -9.94
C LEU A 61 4.22 0.74 -8.42
N LEU A 62 3.72 1.68 -7.62
CA LEU A 62 3.87 1.68 -6.16
C LEU A 62 2.59 2.18 -5.49
N THR A 63 2.17 1.50 -4.43
CA THR A 63 1.20 2.00 -3.45
C THR A 63 1.94 2.35 -2.16
N ILE A 64 1.73 3.56 -1.66
CA ILE A 64 2.21 3.99 -0.34
C ILE A 64 0.97 4.18 0.52
N LEU A 65 0.83 3.33 1.54
CA LEU A 65 -0.36 3.27 2.39
C LEU A 65 0.00 3.72 3.81
N MET A 66 -0.84 4.60 4.36
CA MET A 66 -0.83 4.98 5.77
C MET A 66 -2.13 4.48 6.39
N GLN A 67 -2.02 3.80 7.53
CA GLN A 67 -3.16 3.28 8.31
C GLN A 67 -3.17 3.92 9.69
N ASP A 68 -4.34 3.95 10.33
CA ASP A 68 -4.51 4.32 11.74
C ASP A 68 -4.11 3.15 12.67
N ASP A 69 -4.43 3.26 13.95
CA ASP A 69 -4.14 2.26 14.97
C ASP A 69 -5.18 1.12 15.07
N VAL A 70 -6.23 1.13 14.24
CA VAL A 70 -7.30 0.13 14.27
C VAL A 70 -6.87 -1.17 13.60
N GLY A 71 -6.13 -1.08 12.49
CA GLY A 71 -5.66 -2.23 11.70
C GLY A 71 -6.73 -2.84 10.78
N GLY A 72 -6.48 -4.08 10.34
CA GLY A 72 -7.36 -4.82 9.41
C GLY A 72 -6.80 -4.99 8.00
N LEU A 73 -5.60 -4.50 7.71
CA LEU A 73 -4.91 -4.76 6.45
C LEU A 73 -4.22 -6.13 6.47
N GLU A 74 -4.49 -6.92 5.43
CA GLU A 74 -3.77 -8.16 5.13
C GLU A 74 -3.18 -8.08 3.71
N VAL A 75 -2.01 -8.68 3.52
CA VAL A 75 -1.31 -8.76 2.24
C VAL A 75 -1.01 -10.21 1.93
N GLN A 76 -1.31 -10.64 0.70
CA GLN A 76 -0.93 -11.97 0.24
C GLN A 76 0.55 -11.98 -0.17
N ASN A 77 1.34 -12.90 0.40
CA ASN A 77 2.74 -13.08 0.03
C ASN A 77 2.90 -13.91 -1.26
N ALA A 78 4.14 -14.12 -1.71
CA ALA A 78 4.43 -14.88 -2.93
C ALA A 78 4.07 -16.37 -2.84
N ASP A 79 3.96 -16.93 -1.62
CA ASP A 79 3.55 -18.31 -1.37
C ASP A 79 2.02 -18.47 -1.38
N GLY A 80 1.27 -17.36 -1.47
CA GLY A 80 -0.19 -17.34 -1.46
C GLY A 80 -0.81 -17.20 -0.07
N ASP A 81 0.01 -17.06 0.97
CA ASP A 81 -0.46 -16.91 2.35
C ASP A 81 -0.84 -15.45 2.63
N TRP A 82 -1.94 -15.27 3.37
CA TRP A 82 -2.35 -13.95 3.87
C TRP A 82 -1.56 -13.61 5.13
N VAL A 83 -0.89 -12.45 5.10
CA VAL A 83 -0.06 -11.94 6.18
C VAL A 83 -0.69 -10.66 6.72
N ASN A 84 -0.93 -10.62 8.04
CA ASN A 84 -1.36 -9.41 8.73
C ASN A 84 -0.30 -8.31 8.62
N ALA A 85 -0.72 -7.10 8.27
CA ALA A 85 0.10 -5.89 8.29
C ALA A 85 -0.30 -5.02 9.49
N PRO A 86 0.23 -5.30 10.70
CA PRO A 86 -0.18 -4.58 11.91
C PRO A 86 0.15 -3.08 11.80
N PRO A 87 -0.68 -2.19 12.37
CA PRO A 87 -0.36 -0.77 12.47
C PRO A 87 1.00 -0.50 13.12
N ASP A 88 1.80 0.39 12.53
CA ASP A 88 3.00 0.94 13.18
C ASP A 88 2.68 2.27 13.84
N THR A 89 2.46 2.24 15.15
CA THR A 89 2.05 3.40 15.96
C THR A 89 3.16 4.42 16.18
N ARG A 90 4.43 4.11 15.82
CA ARG A 90 5.57 5.02 16.03
C ARG A 90 5.61 6.21 15.08
N HIS A 91 4.83 6.18 14.00
CA HIS A 91 4.85 7.18 12.94
C HIS A 91 3.56 8.03 12.86
N ILE A 92 2.63 7.81 13.79
CA ILE A 92 1.38 8.56 13.93
C ILE A 92 1.53 9.52 15.12
N SER A 93 2.41 10.53 15.01
CA SER A 93 2.42 11.64 15.99
C SER A 93 1.50 12.73 15.47
N SER A 94 0.46 13.05 16.26
CA SER A 94 -0.28 14.31 16.19
C SER A 94 0.62 15.50 16.47
#